data_AF-A0A970LBY3-F1
#
_entry.id   AF-A0A970LBY3-F1
#
_cell.length_a   1.000
_cell.length_b   1.000
_cell.length_c   1.000
_cell.angle_alpha   90.00
_cell.angle_beta   90.00
_cell.angle_gamma   90.00
#
_symmetry.space_group_name_H-M   'P 1'
#
loop_
_entity.id
_entity.type
_entity.pdbx_description
1 polymer ?
#
loop_
_entity_poly.entity_id
_entity_poly.type
_entity_poly.pdbx_seq_one_letter_code
_entity_poly.pdbx_strand_id
1 'polypeptide(L)'
;MGHVMNLNIININYLKGGENIKKVEENRELVSKARKYGYYLRQKYLDRDPEADKNRIRGISYRLLNALKTRNSEMFMHNIITSYMYIGEIIPKNITLALENEEMLGIIGYAFVTGLNGGDYKDENNDNGGENDEN
;
A
#
# COMPACT_ATOMS: atom_id res chain seq x y z
N MET A 1 12.20 -7.59 1.45
CA MET A 1 11.09 -6.62 1.34
C MET A 1 11.25 -5.40 2.25
N GLY A 2 11.76 -5.52 3.48
CA GLY A 2 12.01 -4.37 4.37
C GLY A 2 12.94 -3.28 3.82
N HIS A 3 13.91 -3.63 2.97
CA HIS A 3 14.82 -2.64 2.36
C HIS A 3 14.15 -1.66 1.41
N VAL A 4 13.11 -2.08 0.68
CA VAL A 4 12.36 -1.19 -0.23
C VAL A 4 11.47 -0.23 0.58
N MET A 5 10.94 -0.70 1.72
CA MET A 5 10.20 0.13 2.66
C MET A 5 11.12 1.20 3.27
N ASN A 6 12.31 0.80 3.73
CA ASN A 6 13.30 1.72 4.27
C ASN A 6 13.72 2.75 3.22
N LEU A 7 13.92 2.36 1.96
CA LEU A 7 14.21 3.29 0.87
C LEU A 7 13.06 4.27 0.59
N ASN A 8 11.80 3.83 0.65
CA ASN A 8 10.65 4.74 0.53
C ASN A 8 10.55 5.72 1.71
N ILE A 9 10.74 5.23 2.95
CA ILE A 9 10.75 6.09 4.15
C ILE A 9 11.91 7.10 4.07
N ILE A 10 13.10 6.65 3.65
CA ILE A 10 14.28 7.51 3.48
C ILE A 10 14.04 8.56 2.39
N ASN A 11 13.45 8.20 1.24
CA ASN A 11 13.12 9.17 0.19
C ASN A 11 12.08 10.20 0.68
N ILE A 12 11.08 9.76 1.45
CA ILE A 12 10.09 10.64 2.08
C ILE A 12 10.77 11.60 3.08
N ASN A 13 11.72 11.12 3.87
CA ASN A 13 12.42 11.91 4.88
C ASN A 13 13.48 12.86 4.26
N TYR A 14 14.17 12.43 3.19
CA TYR A 14 15.18 13.22 2.50
C TYR A 14 14.56 14.42 1.75
N LEU A 15 13.35 14.26 1.21
CA LEU A 15 12.57 15.36 0.63
C LEU A 15 12.06 16.37 1.66
N LYS A 16 12.07 16.02 2.97
CA LYS A 16 11.37 16.76 4.02
C LYS A 16 12.20 17.76 4.81
N GLY A 17 13.47 17.97 4.52
CA GLY A 17 14.25 19.09 5.05
C GLY A 17 13.88 19.52 6.48
N GLY A 18 13.89 18.60 7.43
CA GLY A 18 13.69 18.91 8.86
C GLY A 18 12.38 19.59 9.31
N GLU A 19 11.28 19.62 8.55
CA GLU A 19 10.08 20.34 8.96
C GLU A 19 8.81 19.47 9.16
N ASN A 20 8.23 19.61 10.36
CA ASN A 20 6.90 19.19 10.83
C ASN A 20 6.65 17.71 11.20
N ILE A 21 6.89 17.39 12.48
CA ILE A 21 6.57 16.10 13.15
C ILE A 21 5.10 15.67 12.91
N LYS A 22 4.13 16.59 12.89
CA LYS A 22 2.72 16.27 12.62
C LYS A 22 2.50 15.67 11.23
N LYS A 23 3.15 16.25 10.20
CA LYS A 23 3.10 15.73 8.81
C LYS A 23 3.81 14.38 8.69
N VAL A 24 4.74 14.04 9.59
CA VAL A 24 5.37 12.71 9.65
C VAL A 24 4.39 11.68 10.19
N GLU A 25 3.67 12.01 11.27
CA GLU A 25 2.70 11.11 11.89
C GLU A 25 1.49 10.84 10.98
N GLU A 26 0.92 11.89 10.37
CA GLU A 26 -0.17 11.77 9.38
C GLU A 26 0.24 10.88 8.20
N ASN A 27 1.47 11.05 7.69
CA ASN A 27 2.00 10.22 6.62
C ASN A 27 2.18 8.76 7.06
N ARG A 28 2.59 8.48 8.30
CA ARG A 28 2.70 7.11 8.82
C ARG A 28 1.34 6.42 8.85
N GLU A 29 0.31 7.10 9.35
CA GLU A 29 -1.04 6.55 9.40
C GLU A 29 -1.56 6.24 7.98
N LEU A 30 -1.34 7.16 7.03
CA LEU A 30 -1.71 6.97 5.62
C LEU A 30 -0.98 5.79 4.99
N VAL A 31 0.33 5.64 5.25
CA VAL A 31 1.12 4.50 4.78
C VAL A 31 0.57 3.18 5.34
N SER A 32 0.28 3.12 6.64
CA SER A 32 -0.29 1.93 7.27
C SER A 32 -1.65 1.56 6.66
N LYS A 33 -2.56 2.53 6.51
CA LYS A 33 -3.87 2.33 5.86
C LYS A 33 -3.73 1.89 4.41
N ALA A 34 -2.92 2.58 3.60
CA ALA A 34 -2.73 2.25 2.19
C ALA A 34 -2.17 0.83 2.02
N ARG A 35 -1.19 0.44 2.84
CA ARG A 35 -0.65 -0.92 2.86
C ARG A 35 -1.71 -1.95 3.23
N LYS A 36 -2.52 -1.68 4.27
CA LYS A 36 -3.63 -2.53 4.68
C LYS A 36 -4.64 -2.75 3.54
N TYR A 37 -4.99 -1.70 2.81
CA TYR A 37 -5.89 -1.81 1.65
C TYR A 37 -5.30 -2.68 0.54
N GLY A 38 -4.01 -2.52 0.21
CA GLY A 38 -3.33 -3.38 -0.76
C GLY A 38 -3.34 -4.85 -0.33
N TYR A 39 -3.07 -5.12 0.95
CA TYR A 39 -3.12 -6.47 1.52
C TYR A 39 -4.53 -7.08 1.44
N TYR A 40 -5.58 -6.34 1.80
CA TYR A 40 -6.94 -6.88 1.69
C TYR A 40 -7.38 -7.08 0.26
N LEU A 41 -7.02 -6.19 -0.67
CA LEU A 41 -7.27 -6.41 -2.10
C LEU A 41 -6.63 -7.73 -2.55
N ARG A 42 -5.39 -8.00 -2.15
CA ARG A 42 -4.71 -9.28 -2.41
C ARG A 42 -5.53 -10.47 -1.89
N GLN A 43 -5.97 -10.43 -0.63
CA GLN A 43 -6.76 -11.53 -0.04
C GLN A 43 -8.04 -11.78 -0.84
N LYS A 44 -8.78 -10.72 -1.20
CA LYS A 44 -10.01 -10.85 -2.00
C LYS A 44 -9.79 -11.44 -3.39
N TYR A 45 -8.63 -11.16 -4.00
CA TYR A 45 -8.25 -11.81 -5.25
C TYR A 45 -7.97 -13.30 -5.05
N LEU A 46 -7.26 -13.67 -3.98
CA LEU A 46 -6.93 -15.06 -3.66
C LEU A 46 -8.17 -15.89 -3.24
N ASP A 47 -9.10 -15.28 -2.50
CA ASP A 47 -10.38 -15.89 -2.12
C ASP A 47 -11.20 -16.27 -3.37
N ARG A 48 -11.12 -15.43 -4.42
CA ARG A 48 -11.84 -15.64 -5.68
C ARG A 48 -11.10 -16.59 -6.62
N ASP A 49 -9.77 -16.53 -6.64
CA ASP A 49 -8.89 -17.28 -7.52
C ASP A 49 -7.57 -17.56 -6.78
N PRO A 50 -7.37 -18.77 -6.22
CA PRO A 50 -6.15 -19.12 -5.47
C PRO A 50 -4.85 -18.97 -6.28
N GLU A 51 -4.95 -18.95 -7.61
CA GLU A 51 -3.83 -18.81 -8.54
C GLU A 51 -3.64 -17.36 -9.03
N ALA A 52 -4.43 -16.41 -8.52
CA ALA A 52 -4.38 -14.99 -8.89
C ALA A 52 -2.99 -14.38 -8.73
N ASP A 53 -2.17 -14.92 -7.83
CA ASP A 53 -0.79 -14.50 -7.60
C ASP A 53 0.12 -14.66 -8.81
N LYS A 54 -0.07 -15.73 -9.59
CA LYS A 54 0.84 -16.04 -10.70
C LYS A 54 0.69 -15.05 -11.84
N ASN A 55 -0.53 -14.55 -12.07
CA ASN A 55 -0.88 -13.78 -13.27
C ASN A 55 -1.53 -12.44 -12.94
N ARG A 56 -2.64 -12.43 -12.18
CA ARG A 56 -3.48 -11.24 -11.97
C ARG A 56 -2.80 -10.22 -11.08
N ILE A 57 -2.41 -10.62 -9.87
CA ILE A 57 -1.81 -9.73 -8.86
C ILE A 57 -0.48 -9.16 -9.38
N ARG A 58 0.40 -10.00 -9.97
CA ARG A 58 1.63 -9.52 -10.63
C ARG A 58 1.35 -8.52 -11.74
N GLY A 59 0.35 -8.79 -12.59
CA GLY A 59 -0.04 -7.88 -13.66
C GLY A 59 -0.55 -6.53 -13.14
N ILE A 60 -1.36 -6.54 -12.07
CA ILE A 60 -1.85 -5.31 -11.41
C ILE A 60 -0.68 -4.54 -10.81
N SER A 61 0.18 -5.21 -10.04
CA SER A 61 1.36 -4.61 -9.42
C SER A 61 2.28 -3.97 -10.45
N TYR A 62 2.50 -4.61 -11.60
CA TYR A 62 3.29 -4.03 -12.68
C TYR A 62 2.67 -2.72 -13.22
N ARG A 63 1.36 -2.71 -13.51
CA ARG A 63 0.69 -1.50 -14.02
C ARG A 63 0.68 -0.37 -13.00
N LEU A 64 0.47 -0.68 -11.71
CA LEU A 64 0.54 0.29 -10.62
C LEU A 64 1.97 0.86 -10.49
N LEU A 65 3.00 0.01 -10.49
CA LEU A 65 4.39 0.46 -10.46
C LEU A 65 4.76 1.31 -11.67
N ASN A 66 4.23 0.99 -12.86
CA ASN A 66 4.44 1.80 -14.05
C ASN A 66 3.80 3.19 -13.89
N ALA A 67 2.57 3.27 -13.37
CA ALA A 67 1.90 4.54 -13.09
C ALA A 67 2.68 5.39 -12.07
N LEU A 68 3.25 4.76 -11.03
CA LEU A 68 4.09 5.44 -10.03
C LEU A 68 5.40 5.94 -10.64
N LYS A 69 6.06 5.10 -11.45
CA LYS A 69 7.30 5.47 -12.17
C LYS A 69 7.11 6.68 -13.07
N THR A 70 5.96 6.77 -13.75
CA THR A 70 5.63 7.88 -14.66
C THR A 70 4.91 9.04 -13.96
N ARG A 71 4.76 8.98 -12.62
CA ARG A 71 4.05 9.98 -11.81
C ARG A 71 2.64 10.27 -12.33
N ASN A 72 1.98 9.26 -12.88
CA ASN A 72 0.67 9.37 -13.50
C ASN A 72 -0.42 8.90 -12.53
N SER A 73 -0.98 9.85 -11.76
CA SER A 73 -2.02 9.59 -10.76
C SER A 73 -3.34 9.09 -11.37
N GLU A 74 -3.67 9.53 -12.58
CA GLU A 74 -4.85 9.07 -13.33
C GLU A 74 -4.72 7.59 -13.71
N MET A 75 -3.56 7.19 -14.25
CA MET A 75 -3.25 5.81 -14.57
C MET A 75 -3.24 4.93 -13.30
N PHE A 76 -2.72 5.45 -12.19
CA PHE A 76 -2.77 4.76 -10.91
C PHE A 76 -4.22 4.51 -10.48
N MET A 77 -5.05 5.56 -10.44
CA MET A 77 -6.45 5.44 -10.03
C MET A 77 -7.28 4.58 -10.98
N HIS A 78 -7.03 4.61 -12.29
CA HIS A 78 -7.67 3.69 -13.23
C HIS A 78 -7.41 2.23 -12.88
N ASN A 79 -6.15 1.90 -12.53
CA ASN A 79 -5.79 0.54 -12.11
C ASN A 79 -6.41 0.16 -10.75
N ILE A 80 -6.56 1.12 -9.81
CA ILE A 80 -7.29 0.90 -8.56
C ILE A 80 -8.77 0.60 -8.85
N ILE A 81 -9.44 1.45 -9.63
CA ILE A 81 -10.87 1.29 -9.97
C ILE A 81 -11.14 -0.07 -10.60
N THR A 82 -10.34 -0.44 -11.62
CA THR A 82 -10.50 -1.74 -12.30
C THR A 82 -10.26 -2.92 -11.36
N SER A 83 -9.32 -2.79 -10.41
CA SER A 83 -9.05 -3.86 -9.44
C SER A 83 -10.17 -4.01 -8.40
N TYR A 84 -10.70 -2.91 -7.88
CA TYR A 84 -11.82 -2.92 -6.94
C TYR A 84 -13.13 -3.33 -7.61
N MET A 85 -13.35 -2.94 -8.87
CA MET A 85 -14.49 -3.40 -9.67
C MET A 85 -14.46 -4.92 -9.85
N TYR A 86 -13.27 -5.52 -10.06
CA TYR A 86 -13.16 -6.96 -10.18
C TYR A 86 -13.65 -7.67 -8.91
N ILE A 87 -13.25 -7.22 -7.72
CA ILE A 87 -13.70 -7.83 -6.46
C ILE A 87 -15.09 -7.35 -5.99
N GLY A 88 -15.68 -6.37 -6.68
CA GLY A 88 -17.01 -5.83 -6.34
C GLY A 88 -17.05 -5.01 -5.06
N GLU A 89 -15.93 -4.40 -4.65
CA GLU A 89 -15.83 -3.61 -3.42
C GLU A 89 -15.66 -2.11 -3.68
N ILE A 90 -16.03 -1.31 -2.68
CA ILE A 90 -15.90 0.15 -2.72
C ILE A 90 -14.43 0.53 -2.49
N ILE A 91 -13.95 1.51 -3.25
CA ILE A 91 -12.59 2.05 -3.12
C ILE A 91 -12.50 2.85 -1.80
N PRO A 92 -11.54 2.56 -0.92
CA PRO A 92 -11.35 3.33 0.31
C PRO A 92 -11.03 4.79 0.02
N LYS A 93 -11.70 5.73 0.72
CA LYS A 93 -11.54 7.18 0.50
C LYS A 93 -10.09 7.64 0.60
N ASN A 94 -9.29 7.08 1.52
CA ASN A 94 -7.88 7.47 1.67
C ASN A 94 -7.03 7.19 0.41
N ILE A 95 -7.44 6.28 -0.47
CA ILE A 95 -6.73 6.03 -1.74
C ILE A 95 -6.89 7.20 -2.71
N THR A 96 -8.01 7.93 -2.67
CA THR A 96 -8.25 9.05 -3.60
C THR A 96 -7.30 10.22 -3.37
N LEU A 97 -6.68 10.31 -2.19
CA LEU A 97 -5.65 11.30 -1.89
C LEU A 97 -4.42 11.17 -2.81
N ALA A 98 -4.21 10.01 -3.46
CA ALA A 98 -3.18 9.83 -4.47
C ALA A 98 -3.36 10.73 -5.72
N LEU A 99 -4.54 11.35 -5.88
CA LEU A 99 -4.82 12.33 -6.94
C LEU A 99 -4.37 13.75 -6.60
N GLU A 100 -4.09 14.06 -5.33
CA GLU A 100 -3.85 15.45 -4.89
C GLU A 100 -2.54 16.02 -5.44
N ASN A 101 -1.46 15.25 -5.37
CA ASN A 101 -0.15 15.64 -5.86
C ASN A 101 0.79 14.42 -5.95
N GLU A 102 1.99 14.64 -6.52
CA GLU A 102 2.99 13.59 -6.69
C GLU A 102 3.52 13.01 -5.36
N GLU A 103 3.57 13.82 -4.27
CA GLU A 103 3.98 13.35 -2.94
C GLU A 103 2.99 12.30 -2.43
N MET A 104 1.69 12.62 -2.47
CA MET A 104 0.62 11.72 -2.03
C MET A 104 0.51 10.48 -2.90
N LEU A 105 0.69 10.62 -4.21
CA LEU A 105 0.77 9.49 -5.13
C LEU A 105 1.89 8.52 -4.72
N GLY A 106 3.09 9.04 -4.41
CA GLY A 106 4.21 8.24 -3.95
C GLY A 106 3.92 7.53 -2.63
N ILE A 107 3.48 8.29 -1.61
CA ILE A 107 3.22 7.78 -0.26
C ILE A 107 2.17 6.67 -0.29
N ILE A 108 1.01 6.92 -0.91
CA ILE A 108 -0.10 5.98 -0.93
C ILE A 108 0.17 4.84 -1.88
N GLY A 109 0.67 5.15 -3.07
CA GLY A 109 0.84 4.16 -4.13
C GLY A 109 1.90 3.12 -3.81
N TYR A 110 3.08 3.53 -3.31
CA TYR A 110 4.10 2.56 -2.92
C TYR A 110 3.68 1.73 -1.70
N ALA A 111 3.00 2.33 -0.71
CA ALA A 111 2.47 1.60 0.43
C ALA A 111 1.42 0.55 0.00
N PHE A 112 0.48 0.94 -0.86
CA PHE A 112 -0.54 0.05 -1.41
C PHE A 112 0.07 -1.13 -2.17
N VAL A 113 0.97 -0.87 -3.11
CA VAL A 113 1.65 -1.92 -3.88
C VAL A 113 2.46 -2.86 -2.98
N THR A 114 3.04 -2.35 -1.90
CA THR A 114 3.75 -3.17 -0.90
C THR A 114 2.80 -4.15 -0.22
N GLY A 115 1.60 -3.71 0.17
CA GLY A 115 0.58 -4.60 0.72
C GLY A 115 0.08 -5.63 -0.30
N LEU A 116 -0.18 -5.18 -1.53
CA LEU A 116 -0.68 -6.04 -2.62
C LEU A 116 0.28 -7.19 -2.97
N ASN A 117 1.58 -6.95 -2.90
CA ASN A 117 2.62 -7.95 -3.16
C ASN A 117 2.95 -8.86 -1.96
N GLY A 118 2.10 -8.87 -0.92
CA GLY A 118 2.23 -9.82 0.18
C GLY A 118 3.21 -9.39 1.28
N GLY A 119 3.43 -8.09 1.48
CA GLY A 119 4.17 -7.64 2.65
C GLY A 119 3.34 -7.87 3.92
N ASP A 120 3.67 -8.89 4.72
CA ASP A 120 3.01 -9.25 5.99
C ASP A 120 2.48 -8.03 6.74
N TYR A 121 1.15 -7.87 6.77
CA TYR A 121 0.53 -6.87 7.63
C TYR A 121 0.44 -7.48 9.03
N LYS A 122 1.49 -7.27 9.84
CA LYS A 122 1.36 -7.41 11.28
C LYS A 122 0.65 -6.14 11.77
N ASP A 123 -0.56 -6.27 12.30
CA ASP A 123 -1.16 -5.20 13.09
C ASP A 123 -0.20 -4.92 14.25
N GLU A 124 0.50 -3.79 14.21
CA GLU A 124 1.42 -3.35 15.28
C GLU A 124 0.70 -3.13 16.63
N ASN A 125 -0.62 -3.32 16.68
CA ASN A 125 -1.46 -3.24 17.88
C ASN A 125 -1.79 -4.61 18.52
N ASN A 126 -1.24 -5.72 18.01
CA ASN A 126 -1.55 -7.07 18.51
C ASN A 126 -0.31 -7.85 18.98
N ASP A 127 0.68 -7.15 19.53
CA ASP A 127 1.86 -7.76 20.18
C ASP A 127 1.82 -7.54 21.71
N ASN A 128 0.64 -7.76 22.31
CA ASN A 128 0.47 -7.92 23.76
C ASN A 128 -0.38 -9.18 24.00
N GLY A 129 0.30 -10.33 24.15
CA GLY A 129 -0.35 -11.55 24.66
C GLY A 129 0.24 -12.83 24.10
N GLY A 130 1.43 -13.20 24.58
CA GLY A 130 2.01 -14.50 24.24
C GLY A 130 3.38 -14.78 24.86
N GLU A 131 3.67 -14.28 26.07
CA GLU A 131 4.65 -14.93 26.94
C GLU A 131 3.91 -15.85 27.92
N ASN A 132 4.52 -17.02 28.12
CA ASN A 132 4.18 -18.12 29.03
C ASN A 132 3.27 -19.19 28.43
N ASP A 133 3.88 -20.31 28.02
CA ASP A 133 4.03 -21.41 28.97
C ASP A 133 5.21 -22.32 28.59
N GLU A 134 6.11 -22.44 29.57
CA GLU A 134 7.04 -23.55 29.71
C GLU A 134 6.25 -24.85 29.94
N ASN A 135 6.53 -25.89 29.14
CA ASN A 135 6.68 -27.28 29.58
C ASN A 135 7.14 -28.18 28.44
#